data_AF-A0A349CJH2-F1
#
_entry.id   AF-A0A349CJH2-F1
#
_cell.length_a   1.000
_cell.length_b   1.000
_cell.length_c   1.000
_cell.angle_alpha   90.00
_cell.angle_beta   90.00
_cell.angle_gamma   90.00
#
_symmetry.space_group_name_H-M   'P 1'
#
loop_
_entity.id
_entity.type
_entity.pdbx_description
1 polymer ?
#
loop_
_entity_poly.entity_id
_entity_poly.type
_entity_poly.pdbx_seq_one_letter_code
_entity_poly.pdbx_strand_id
1 'polypeptide(L)' 'MLEDGMTYPARITRLKGGDYSITIHEGRKHQVRRMFEAMGFTVKSLKRIRMGTLQLGTLTAGKVRELRRDEVEALGA' A
#
# COMPACT_ATOMS: atom_id res chain seq x y z
N MET A 1 13.92 8.52 12.67
CA MET A 1 12.95 7.62 13.33
C MET A 1 11.57 8.24 13.21
N LEU A 2 10.49 7.47 13.02
CA LEU A 2 9.14 8.06 12.97
C LEU A 2 8.74 8.55 14.37
N GLU A 3 8.01 9.67 14.45
CA GLU A 3 7.50 10.23 15.72
C GLU A 3 6.64 9.23 16.50
N ASP A 4 5.91 8.37 15.78
CA ASP A 4 5.04 7.34 16.34
C ASP A 4 5.81 6.06 16.75
N GLY A 5 7.14 6.09 16.77
CA GLY A 5 8.00 4.95 17.08
C GLY A 5 8.20 3.98 15.90
N MET A 6 8.66 2.76 16.22
CA MET A 6 8.96 1.72 15.22
C MET A 6 7.68 1.23 14.53
N THR A 7 7.73 1.05 13.21
CA THR A 7 6.64 0.45 12.44
C THR A 7 6.62 -1.07 12.63
N TYR A 8 5.47 -1.69 12.39
CA TYR A 8 5.44 -3.14 12.17
C TYR A 8 6.31 -3.52 10.96
N PRO A 9 6.84 -4.76 10.93
CA PRO A 9 7.61 -5.23 9.80
C PRO A 9 6.84 -5.12 8.49
N ALA A 10 7.48 -4.53 7.48
CA ALA A 10 6.96 -4.45 6.12
C ALA A 10 7.67 -5.46 5.23
N ARG A 11 6.94 -6.05 4.28
CA ARG A 11 7.55 -6.83 3.20
C ARG A 11 7.80 -5.91 2.01
N ILE A 12 9.03 -5.91 1.51
CA ILE A 12 9.43 -5.06 0.39
C ILE A 12 10.07 -5.91 -0.72
N THR A 13 9.77 -5.56 -1.96
CA THR A 13 10.39 -6.16 -3.15
C THR A 13 10.75 -5.04 -4.11
N ARG A 14 12.01 -4.99 -4.53
CA ARG A 14 12.47 -4.05 -5.55
C ARG A 14 11.96 -4.48 -6.93
N LEU A 15 11.41 -3.54 -7.67
CA LEU A 15 10.97 -3.72 -9.05
C LEU A 15 11.95 -3.05 -10.02
N LYS A 16 11.64 -3.07 -11.32
CA LYS A 16 12.42 -2.36 -12.34
C LYS A 16 12.15 -0.85 -12.27
N GLY A 17 13.05 -0.04 -12.83
CA GLY A 17 12.82 1.41 -12.98
C GLY A 17 12.89 2.24 -11.69
N GLY A 18 13.37 1.67 -10.58
CA GLY A 18 13.42 2.37 -9.30
C GLY A 18 12.13 2.25 -8.47
N ASP A 19 11.18 1.42 -8.91
CA ASP A 19 9.94 1.15 -8.19
C ASP A 19 10.13 0.08 -7.10
N TYR A 20 9.27 0.12 -6.09
CA TYR A 20 9.21 -0.85 -5.01
C TYR A 20 7.76 -1.28 -4.77
N SER A 21 7.55 -2.58 -4.56
CA SER A 21 6.31 -3.12 -4.01
C SER A 21 6.47 -3.27 -2.50
N ILE A 22 5.57 -2.67 -1.73
CA ILE A 22 5.59 -2.71 -0.27
C ILE A 22 4.24 -3.20 0.26
N THR A 23 4.27 -4.14 1.19
CA THR A 23 3.11 -4.61 1.96
C THR A 23 3.30 -4.26 3.42
N ILE A 24 2.31 -3.54 3.97
CA ILE A 24 2.22 -3.15 5.38
C ILE A 24 0.88 -3.62 5.96
N HIS A 25 0.85 -3.86 7.27
CA HIS A 25 -0.34 -4.30 8.00
C HIS A 25 -0.89 -3.21 8.95
N GLU A 26 -0.37 -1.99 8.84
CA GLU A 26 -0.82 -0.80 9.57
C GLU A 26 -0.93 0.39 8.61
N GLY A 27 -1.49 1.51 9.07
CA GLY A 27 -1.78 2.68 8.23
C GLY A 27 -1.53 4.02 8.92
N ARG A 28 -0.32 4.25 9.44
CA ARG A 28 0.02 5.54 10.08
C ARG A 28 0.05 6.69 9.06
N LYS A 29 -0.09 7.92 9.54
CA LYS A 29 -0.04 9.13 8.68
C LYS A 29 1.22 9.14 7.83
N HIS A 30 1.07 9.19 6.51
CA HIS A 30 2.17 9.19 5.53
C HIS A 30 3.20 8.06 5.73
N GLN A 31 2.82 6.93 6.32
CA GLN A 31 3.76 5.90 6.76
C GLN A 31 4.77 5.48 5.69
N VAL A 32 4.31 5.07 4.51
CA VAL A 32 5.21 4.64 3.42
C VAL A 32 6.18 5.75 3.03
N ARG A 33 5.71 7.00 2.93
CA ARG A 33 6.57 8.13 2.57
C ARG A 33 7.65 8.36 3.63
N ARG A 34 7.26 8.41 4.90
CA ARG A 34 8.20 8.61 6.01
C ARG A 34 9.18 7.43 6.18
N MET A 35 8.75 6.20 5.91
CA MET A 35 9.63 5.02 5.93
C MET A 35 10.75 5.13 4.89
N PHE A 36 10.42 5.52 3.65
CA PHE A 36 11.41 5.70 2.58
C PHE A 36 12.30 6.93 2.82
N GLU A 37 11.73 8.02 3.33
CA GLU A 37 12.47 9.23 3.70
C GLU A 37 13.52 8.95 4.78
N ALA A 38 13.18 8.15 5.80
CA ALA A 38 14.12 7.72 6.83
C ALA A 38 15.32 6.91 6.29
N MET A 39 15.21 6.37 5.07
CA MET A 39 16.29 5.68 4.36
C MET A 39 16.97 6.57 3.29
N GLY A 40 16.63 7.86 3.21
CA GLY A 40 17.19 8.81 2.24
C GLY A 40 16.51 8.80 0.87
N PHE A 41 15.34 8.18 0.72
CA PHE A 41 14.59 8.14 -0.54
C PHE A 41 13.39 9.08 -0.55
N THR A 42 13.20 9.80 -1.65
CA THR A 42 12.00 10.61 -1.89
C THR A 42 10.99 9.85 -2.74
N VAL A 43 9.81 9.56 -2.18
CA VAL A 43 8.72 8.88 -2.88
C VAL A 43 8.05 9.83 -3.88
N LYS A 44 8.37 9.69 -5.18
CA LYS A 44 7.80 10.50 -6.27
C LYS A 44 6.34 10.14 -6.58
N SER A 45 6.01 8.86 -6.56
CA SER A 45 4.64 8.36 -6.77
C SER A 45 4.33 7.25 -5.78
N LEU A 46 3.07 7.17 -5.36
CA LEU A 46 2.60 6.11 -4.46
C LEU A 46 1.22 5.66 -4.92
N LYS A 47 1.11 4.40 -5.33
CA LYS A 47 -0.14 3.81 -5.81
C LYS A 47 -0.47 2.56 -5.01
N ARG A 48 -1.65 2.54 -4.38
CA ARG A 48 -2.16 1.35 -3.72
C ARG A 48 -2.85 0.44 -4.74
N ILE A 49 -2.32 -0.76 -4.91
CA ILE A 49 -2.82 -1.73 -5.90
C ILE A 49 -3.61 -2.89 -5.27
N ARG A 50 -3.56 -3.04 -3.95
CA ARG A 50 -4.22 -4.12 -3.19
C ARG A 50 -4.58 -3.65 -1.78
N MET A 51 -5.70 -4.14 -1.25
CA MET A 51 -6.10 -4.03 0.16
C MET A 51 -6.69 -5.37 0.60
N GLY A 52 -6.00 -6.09 1.48
CA GLY A 52 -6.36 -7.46 1.83
C GLY A 52 -6.46 -8.35 0.59
N THR A 53 -7.63 -8.96 0.39
CA THR A 53 -7.96 -9.79 -0.77
C THR A 53 -8.33 -8.96 -2.02
N LEU A 54 -8.72 -7.70 -1.85
CA LEU A 54 -9.14 -6.82 -2.95
C LEU A 54 -7.96 -6.32 -3.78
N GLN A 55 -8.07 -6.43 -5.10
CA GLN A 55 -7.09 -5.93 -6.05
C GLN A 55 -7.68 -4.79 -6.89
N LEU A 56 -6.86 -3.80 -7.23
CA LEU A 56 -7.25 -2.69 -8.11
C LEU A 56 -7.58 -3.18 -9.53
N GLY A 57 -6.85 -4.20 -10.02
CA GLY A 57 -7.05 -4.78 -11.34
C GLY A 57 -6.92 -3.76 -12.46
N THR A 58 -7.91 -3.74 -13.35
CA THR A 58 -7.99 -2.87 -14.54
C THR A 58 -8.78 -1.58 -14.31
N LEU A 59 -9.18 -1.27 -13.07
CA LEU A 59 -9.97 -0.08 -12.77
C LEU A 59 -9.13 1.19 -13.02
N THR A 60 -9.67 2.08 -13.85
CA THR A 60 -9.00 3.33 -14.21
C THR A 60 -9.19 4.41 -13.16
N ALA A 61 -8.30 5.41 -13.15
CA ALA A 61 -8.36 6.50 -12.20
C ALA A 61 -9.71 7.24 -12.28
N GLY A 62 -10.27 7.57 -11.12
CA GLY A 62 -11.56 8.25 -11.00
C GLY A 62 -12.79 7.35 -11.22
N LYS A 63 -12.61 6.06 -11.56
CA LYS A 63 -13.70 5.10 -11.64
C LYS A 63 -13.88 4.34 -10.33
N VAL A 64 -15.11 3.91 -10.10
CA VAL A 64 -15.51 3.06 -8.98
C VAL A 64 -16.34 1.91 -9.53
N ARG A 65 -16.34 0.79 -8.81
CA ARG A 65 -17.22 -0.35 -9.06
C ARG A 65 -17.72 -0.89 -7.73
N GLU A 66 -18.87 -1.54 -7.75
CA GLU A 66 -19.31 -2.31 -6.60
C GLU A 66 -18.43 -3.55 -6.41
N LEU A 67 -18.31 -3.98 -5.16
CA LEU A 67 -17.68 -5.24 -4.81
C LEU A 67 -18.62 -6.39 -5.18
N ARG A 68 -18.05 -7.49 -5.66
CA ARG A 68 -18.82 -8.71 -5.87
C ARG A 68 -19.10 -9.39 -4.53
N ARG A 69 -20.08 -10.28 -4.47
CA ARG A 69 -20.44 -11.00 -3.23
C ARG A 69 -19.26 -11.75 -2.62
N ASP A 70 -18.48 -12.46 -3.43
CA ASP A 70 -17.27 -13.18 -3.01
C ASP A 70 -16.21 -12.25 -2.40
N GLU A 71 -16.09 -11.02 -2.94
CA GLU A 71 -15.17 -10.02 -2.43
C GLU A 71 -15.62 -9.45 -1.08
N VAL A 72 -16.93 -9.32 -0.86
CA VAL A 72 -17.51 -8.87 0.42
C VAL A 72 -17.34 -9.95 1.49
N GLU A 73 -17.67 -11.20 1.17
CA GLU A 73 -17.49 -12.34 2.08
C GLU A 73 -16.03 -12.49 2.52
N ALA A 74 -15.08 -12.32 1.59
CA ALA A 74 -13.65 -12.39 1.88
C ALA A 74 -13.12 -11.27 2.81
N LEU A 75 -13.91 -10.21 3.07
CA LEU A 75 -13.56 -9.17 4.03
C LEU A 75 -14.00 -9.50 5.47
N GLY A 76 -14.72 -10.61 5.67
CA GLY A 76 -15.18 -11.05 6.99
C GLY A 76 -16.47 -10.36 7.44
N ALA A 77 -17.40 -10.12 6.51
CA ALA A 77 -18.79 -9.78 6.86
C ALA A 77 -19.49 -10.97 7.53
#